data_AF-A0A8K1ZR06-F1
#
_entry.id   AF-A0A8K1ZR06-F1
#
_cell.length_a   1.000
_cell.length_b   1.000
_cell.length_c   1.000
_cell.angle_alpha   90.00
_cell.angle_beta   90.00
_cell.angle_gamma   90.00
#
_symmetry.space_group_name_H-M   'P 1'
#
loop_
_entity.id
_entity.type
_entity.pdbx_description
1 polymer ?
#
loop_
_entity_poly.entity_id
_entity_poly.type
_entity_poly.pdbx_seq_one_letter_code
_entity_poly.pdbx_strand_id
1 'polypeptide(L)'
;MSKTENKSLIVDIRNKNKVIQTHLVNKVSIPSMYDTDKWGILENKYSIDNITKYSISKGNYRIEILQTLSSRNVEIFNKNNKLIIQFTDNFKNDNYFIRTIKDTQYHFINEKLIVNIKDKKDTKFISKIKQDNVINNNIITMDLETVSNIINNEEVLSVISACIYDGENKYYFYLSDYNSSDDLLRAAIKSLMIDKYNDYKIYIHNLSRFDGIFLLRILAAIENTKLDILQRDDKMIALTLKYGNKCKITFHDSMLMLPSSLEELSNSFNIEIHLKS
;
A
#
# COMPACT_ATOMS: atom_id res chain seq x y z
N MET A 1 10.58 -17.05 14.63
CA MET A 1 9.14 -17.37 14.49
C MET A 1 8.38 -16.86 15.71
N SER A 2 7.93 -15.60 15.67
CA SER A 2 7.10 -15.03 16.75
C SER A 2 5.66 -15.48 16.55
N LYS A 3 5.12 -16.21 17.53
CA LYS A 3 3.69 -16.51 17.63
C LYS A 3 3.00 -15.25 18.13
N THR A 4 2.10 -14.70 17.32
CA THR A 4 1.23 -13.60 17.71
C THR A 4 0.15 -14.14 18.65
N GLU A 5 0.26 -13.82 19.94
CA GLU A 5 -0.75 -14.14 20.94
C GLU A 5 -1.99 -13.26 20.76
N ASN A 6 -3.10 -13.89 20.38
CA ASN A 6 -4.43 -13.30 20.52
C ASN A 6 -4.78 -13.21 22.01
N LYS A 7 -4.67 -12.02 22.60
CA LYS A 7 -5.25 -11.74 23.93
C LYS A 7 -6.78 -11.68 23.83
N SER A 8 -7.44 -12.81 24.04
CA SER A 8 -8.84 -12.85 24.43
C SER A 8 -8.97 -12.34 25.87
N LEU A 9 -9.65 -11.22 26.07
CA LEU A 9 -10.03 -10.73 27.40
C LEU A 9 -10.97 -11.75 28.06
N ILE A 10 -10.48 -12.36 29.14
CA ILE A 10 -11.25 -13.18 30.08
C ILE A 10 -12.28 -12.26 30.74
N VAL A 11 -13.56 -12.51 30.49
CA VAL A 11 -14.68 -11.84 31.16
C VAL A 11 -15.05 -12.65 32.39
N ASP A 12 -14.96 -12.00 33.54
CA ASP A 12 -15.32 -12.53 34.86
C ASP A 12 -16.85 -12.80 34.94
N ILE A 13 -17.25 -14.04 35.24
CA ILE A 13 -18.62 -14.57 35.11
C ILE A 13 -19.44 -14.34 36.39
N ARG A 14 -19.41 -13.14 36.97
CA ARG A 14 -20.22 -12.81 38.16
C ARG A 14 -20.85 -11.42 38.10
N ASN A 15 -21.70 -11.20 37.10
CA ASN A 15 -22.90 -10.34 37.20
C ASN A 15 -23.74 -10.46 35.93
N LYS A 16 -24.96 -11.02 36.03
CA LYS A 16 -25.92 -11.18 34.93
C LYS A 16 -26.62 -9.85 34.56
N ASN A 17 -25.87 -8.78 34.39
CA ASN A 17 -26.32 -7.66 33.57
C ASN A 17 -25.80 -7.92 32.16
N LYS A 18 -26.69 -8.34 31.25
CA LYS A 18 -26.37 -8.59 29.84
C LYS A 18 -25.63 -7.37 29.29
N VAL A 19 -24.30 -7.49 29.11
CA VAL A 19 -23.49 -6.40 28.58
C VAL A 19 -24.00 -6.09 27.17
N ILE A 20 -24.53 -4.88 26.98
CA ILE A 20 -24.99 -4.40 25.68
C ILE A 20 -23.79 -4.44 24.74
N GLN A 21 -23.88 -5.25 23.68
CA GLN A 21 -22.86 -5.21 22.64
C GLN A 21 -22.90 -3.87 21.95
N THR A 22 -21.74 -3.21 21.89
CA THR A 22 -21.55 -1.97 21.16
C THR A 22 -20.47 -2.15 20.11
N HIS A 23 -20.46 -1.27 19.11
CA HIS A 23 -19.37 -1.15 18.17
C HIS A 23 -18.91 0.31 18.10
N LEU A 24 -17.61 0.51 17.90
CA LEU A 24 -16.99 1.82 17.87
C LEU A 24 -17.05 2.40 16.46
N VAL A 25 -17.63 3.59 16.32
CA VAL A 25 -17.62 4.38 15.09
C VAL A 25 -17.25 5.82 15.43
N ASN A 26 -16.20 6.36 14.81
CA ASN A 26 -15.67 7.69 15.13
C ASN A 26 -15.44 7.93 16.64
N LYS A 27 -14.92 6.92 17.36
CA LYS A 27 -14.69 6.93 18.82
C LYS A 27 -15.98 7.00 19.67
N VAL A 28 -17.16 6.91 19.07
CA VAL A 28 -18.45 6.78 19.76
C VAL A 28 -18.83 5.31 19.82
N SER A 29 -19.18 4.83 21.02
CA SER A 29 -19.65 3.48 21.26
C SER A 29 -21.16 3.42 21.01
N ILE A 30 -21.58 2.78 19.92
CA ILE A 30 -22.97 2.72 19.47
C ILE A 30 -23.54 1.33 19.76
N PRO A 31 -24.75 1.21 20.33
CA PRO A 31 -25.39 -0.09 20.53
C PRO A 31 -25.58 -0.85 19.21
N SER A 32 -25.31 -2.15 19.23
CA SER A 32 -25.54 -3.07 18.10
C SER A 32 -27.01 -3.53 17.96
N MET A 33 -27.88 -3.04 18.83
CA MET A 33 -29.31 -3.34 18.88
C MET A 33 -30.15 -2.11 18.51
N TYR A 34 -31.37 -2.35 18.02
CA TYR A 34 -32.31 -1.26 17.73
C TYR A 34 -33.29 -0.94 18.87
N ASP A 35 -33.29 -1.72 19.94
CA ASP A 35 -34.13 -1.49 21.11
C ASP A 35 -33.75 -0.17 21.81
N THR A 36 -34.57 0.86 21.59
CA THR A 36 -34.35 2.25 22.03
C THR A 36 -34.27 2.39 23.55
N ASP A 37 -34.96 1.54 24.31
CA ASP A 37 -35.02 1.65 25.77
C ASP A 37 -33.67 1.30 26.42
N LYS A 38 -32.79 0.62 25.68
CA LYS A 38 -31.43 0.27 26.12
C LYS A 38 -30.39 1.35 25.76
N TRP A 39 -30.80 2.43 25.10
CA TRP A 39 -29.86 3.43 24.58
C TRP A 39 -29.50 4.52 25.58
N GLY A 40 -30.25 4.70 26.67
CA GLY A 40 -30.01 5.72 27.69
C GLY A 40 -31.26 5.99 28.52
N ILE A 41 -31.31 7.17 29.16
CA ILE A 41 -32.48 7.67 29.86
C ILE A 41 -33.40 8.35 28.84
N LEU A 42 -34.62 7.86 28.69
CA LEU A 42 -35.63 8.47 27.82
C LEU A 42 -36.12 9.78 28.43
N GLU A 43 -35.88 10.90 27.76
CA GLU A 43 -36.30 12.23 28.22
C GLU A 43 -37.66 12.62 27.66
N ASN A 44 -37.86 12.36 26.36
CA ASN A 44 -39.12 12.64 25.68
C ASN A 44 -39.44 11.56 24.64
N LYS A 45 -40.73 11.27 24.50
CA LYS A 45 -41.28 10.43 23.45
C LYS A 45 -42.54 11.09 22.90
N TYR A 46 -42.57 11.24 21.58
CA TYR A 46 -43.69 11.84 20.88
C TYR A 46 -44.05 11.00 19.65
N SER A 47 -45.34 10.82 19.38
CA SER A 47 -45.81 10.04 18.24
C SER A 47 -46.89 10.79 17.48
N ILE A 48 -46.71 10.94 16.17
CA ILE A 48 -47.75 11.38 15.22
C ILE A 48 -47.79 10.33 14.12
N ASP A 49 -49.00 9.83 13.84
CA ASP A 49 -49.22 8.82 12.80
C ASP A 49 -48.27 7.61 12.96
N ASN A 50 -47.53 7.28 11.91
CA ASN A 50 -46.56 6.17 11.86
C ASN A 50 -45.13 6.61 12.21
N ILE A 51 -44.97 7.78 12.83
CA ILE A 51 -43.67 8.35 13.17
C ILE A 51 -43.57 8.54 14.68
N THR A 52 -42.56 7.95 15.29
CA THR A 52 -42.22 8.16 16.70
C THR A 52 -40.87 8.86 16.81
N LYS A 53 -40.84 9.97 17.54
CA LYS A 53 -39.61 10.67 17.91
C LYS A 53 -39.24 10.35 19.36
N TYR A 54 -37.98 10.01 19.58
CA TYR A 54 -37.38 9.79 20.89
C TYR A 54 -36.24 10.78 21.12
N SER A 55 -36.18 11.34 22.32
CA SER A 55 -35.03 12.12 22.80
C SER A 55 -34.48 11.42 24.04
N ILE A 56 -33.20 11.05 24.00
CA ILE A 56 -32.56 10.18 24.99
C ILE A 56 -31.26 10.83 25.44
N SER A 57 -30.99 10.82 26.74
CA SER A 57 -29.68 11.20 27.30
C SER A 57 -28.87 9.99 27.73
N LYS A 58 -27.57 10.02 27.42
CA LYS A 58 -26.61 9.00 27.86
C LYS A 58 -25.25 9.64 28.14
N GLY A 59 -24.94 9.82 29.41
CA GLY A 59 -23.71 10.50 29.83
C GLY A 59 -23.64 11.92 29.24
N ASN A 60 -22.62 12.20 28.43
CA ASN A 60 -22.41 13.51 27.78
C ASN A 60 -23.05 13.63 26.38
N TYR A 61 -23.95 12.71 26.03
CA TYR A 61 -24.56 12.64 24.71
C TYR A 61 -26.08 12.82 24.79
N ARG A 62 -26.61 13.57 23.83
CA ARG A 62 -28.04 13.63 23.51
C ARG A 62 -28.28 12.87 22.21
N ILE A 63 -29.26 11.98 22.19
CA ILE A 63 -29.59 11.12 21.05
C ILE A 63 -31.01 11.44 20.63
N GLU A 64 -31.18 11.82 19.37
CA GLU A 64 -32.49 12.01 18.74
C GLU A 64 -32.73 10.86 17.77
N ILE A 65 -33.89 10.21 17.90
CA ILE A 65 -34.29 9.11 17.02
C ILE A 65 -35.63 9.46 16.40
N LEU A 66 -35.69 9.44 15.07
CA LEU A 66 -36.93 9.52 14.31
C LEU A 66 -37.21 8.15 13.69
N GLN A 67 -38.20 7.45 14.21
CA GLN A 67 -38.52 6.07 13.86
C GLN A 67 -39.84 5.98 13.09
N THR A 68 -39.84 5.15 12.05
CA THR A 68 -41.00 4.72 11.26
C THR A 68 -41.18 3.20 11.39
N LEU A 69 -42.16 2.63 10.68
CA LEU A 69 -42.37 1.18 10.62
C LEU A 69 -41.19 0.42 10.00
N SER A 70 -40.52 1.00 9.00
CA SER A 70 -39.48 0.30 8.22
C SER A 70 -38.06 0.79 8.45
N SER A 71 -37.89 1.92 9.15
CA SER A 71 -36.57 2.51 9.36
C SER A 71 -36.55 3.46 10.55
N ARG A 72 -35.34 3.82 10.99
CA ARG A 72 -35.14 4.96 11.88
C ARG A 72 -33.89 5.74 11.50
N ASN A 73 -33.97 7.05 11.64
CA ASN A 73 -32.83 7.94 11.59
C ASN A 73 -32.38 8.27 13.02
N VAL A 74 -31.08 8.22 13.27
CA VAL A 74 -30.48 8.47 14.58
C VAL A 74 -29.41 9.53 14.45
N GLU A 75 -29.52 10.57 15.28
CA GLU A 75 -28.54 11.65 15.41
C GLU A 75 -28.01 11.70 16.84
N ILE A 76 -26.69 11.74 17.00
CA ILE A 76 -26.03 11.81 18.31
C ILE A 76 -25.27 13.14 18.41
N PHE A 77 -25.60 13.93 19.43
CA PHE A 77 -25.01 15.22 19.73
C PHE A 77 -24.15 15.15 21.00
N ASN A 78 -23.11 15.96 21.08
CA ASN A 78 -22.37 16.17 22.33
C ASN A 78 -23.07 17.19 23.24
N LYS A 79 -22.54 17.38 24.45
CA LYS A 79 -22.98 18.40 25.42
C LYS A 79 -23.04 19.84 24.90
N ASN A 80 -22.35 20.17 23.80
CA ASN A 80 -22.35 21.49 23.17
C ASN A 80 -23.33 21.55 21.98
N ASN A 81 -24.25 20.59 21.85
CA ASN A 81 -25.18 20.46 20.72
C ASN A 81 -24.50 20.30 19.33
N LYS A 82 -23.24 19.87 19.28
CA LYS A 82 -22.57 19.54 18.02
C LYS A 82 -22.90 18.10 17.62
N LEU A 83 -23.43 17.93 16.40
CA LEU A 83 -23.65 16.61 15.81
C LEU A 83 -22.32 15.86 15.69
N ILE A 84 -22.25 14.66 16.26
CA ILE A 84 -21.08 13.79 16.26
C ILE A 84 -21.21 12.74 15.16
N ILE A 85 -22.39 12.13 15.09
CA ILE A 85 -22.68 11.07 14.14
C ILE A 85 -24.17 11.02 13.82
N GLN A 86 -24.48 10.67 12.58
CA GLN A 86 -25.82 10.36 12.10
C GLN A 86 -25.79 9.03 11.35
N PHE A 87 -26.86 8.26 11.44
CA PHE A 87 -27.02 7.02 10.68
C PHE A 87 -28.48 6.61 10.56
N THR A 88 -28.75 5.71 9.62
CA THR A 88 -30.08 5.17 9.37
C THR A 88 -30.08 3.66 9.59
N ASP A 89 -30.99 3.16 10.40
CA ASP A 89 -31.28 1.73 10.49
C ASP A 89 -32.49 1.41 9.61
N ASN A 90 -32.35 0.45 8.69
CA ASN A 90 -33.43 -0.06 7.86
C ASN A 90 -33.80 -1.47 8.34
N PHE A 91 -35.03 -1.64 8.80
CA PHE A 91 -35.55 -2.92 9.29
C PHE A 91 -35.94 -3.81 8.11
N LYS A 92 -35.40 -5.02 8.06
CA LYS A 92 -35.73 -6.02 7.03
C LYS A 92 -36.69 -7.07 7.56
N ASN A 93 -36.54 -7.43 8.83
CA ASN A 93 -37.47 -8.22 9.64
C ASN A 93 -37.09 -8.06 11.12
N ASP A 94 -37.82 -8.74 12.01
CA ASP A 94 -37.64 -8.65 13.47
C ASP A 94 -36.21 -8.94 13.95
N ASN A 95 -35.48 -9.78 13.21
CA ASN A 95 -34.16 -10.25 13.58
C ASN A 95 -33.04 -9.67 12.71
N TYR A 96 -33.36 -8.87 11.69
CA TYR A 96 -32.39 -8.38 10.73
C TYR A 96 -32.63 -6.91 10.37
N PHE A 97 -31.59 -6.09 10.57
CA PHE A 97 -31.56 -4.71 10.12
C PHE A 97 -30.20 -4.34 9.54
N ILE A 98 -30.22 -3.28 8.72
CA ILE A 98 -29.02 -2.71 8.10
C ILE A 98 -28.84 -1.29 8.64
N ARG A 99 -27.72 -1.03 9.32
CA ARG A 99 -27.32 0.33 9.69
C ARG A 99 -26.44 0.92 8.60
N THR A 100 -26.80 2.09 8.12
CA THR A 100 -26.03 2.84 7.12
C THR A 100 -25.41 4.06 7.78
N ILE A 101 -24.08 4.09 7.82
CA ILE A 101 -23.29 5.21 8.34
C ILE A 101 -22.44 5.74 7.18
N LYS A 102 -22.76 6.92 6.67
CA LYS A 102 -22.18 7.42 5.40
C LYS A 102 -22.39 6.37 4.30
N ASP A 103 -21.31 5.91 3.66
CA ASP A 103 -21.34 4.93 2.55
C ASP A 103 -21.07 3.48 3.03
N THR A 104 -21.25 3.23 4.33
CA THR A 104 -20.95 1.93 4.93
C THR A 104 -22.20 1.30 5.53
N GLN A 105 -22.52 0.10 5.08
CA GLN A 105 -23.63 -0.70 5.55
C GLN A 105 -23.14 -1.77 6.53
N TYR A 106 -23.78 -1.82 7.70
CA TYR A 106 -23.51 -2.76 8.77
C TYR A 106 -24.73 -3.67 8.94
N HIS A 107 -24.53 -4.97 8.74
CA HIS A 107 -25.61 -5.96 8.77
C HIS A 107 -25.68 -6.58 10.16
N PHE A 108 -26.83 -6.44 10.82
CA PHE A 108 -27.05 -6.98 12.18
C PHE A 108 -28.11 -8.07 12.15
N ILE A 109 -27.73 -9.28 12.57
CA ILE A 109 -28.66 -10.42 12.73
C ILE A 109 -28.70 -10.80 14.20
N ASN A 110 -29.89 -10.86 14.81
CA ASN A 110 -30.09 -11.12 16.24
C ASN A 110 -29.20 -10.21 17.12
N GLU A 111 -29.20 -8.90 16.81
CA GLU A 111 -28.41 -7.86 17.49
C GLU A 111 -26.88 -8.03 17.40
N LYS A 112 -26.38 -8.96 16.58
CA LYS A 112 -24.95 -9.18 16.35
C LYS A 112 -24.53 -8.67 14.98
N LEU A 113 -23.43 -7.93 14.93
CA LEU A 113 -22.80 -7.50 13.68
C LEU A 113 -22.23 -8.73 12.95
N ILE A 114 -22.71 -9.00 11.73
CA ILE A 114 -22.24 -10.14 10.93
C ILE A 114 -21.31 -9.68 9.80
N VAL A 115 -21.64 -8.59 9.11
CA VAL A 115 -20.88 -8.10 7.94
C VAL A 115 -20.81 -6.58 7.93
N ASN A 116 -19.67 -6.04 7.51
CA ASN A 116 -19.49 -4.66 7.11
C ASN A 116 -19.26 -4.61 5.59
N ILE A 117 -20.19 -3.99 4.87
CA ILE A 117 -20.08 -3.73 3.43
C ILE A 117 -19.85 -2.24 3.26
N LYS A 118 -18.65 -1.85 2.82
CA LYS A 118 -18.47 -0.53 2.20
C LYS A 118 -19.12 -0.61 0.83
N ASP A 119 -20.04 0.31 0.52
CA ASP A 119 -20.61 0.38 -0.82
C ASP A 119 -19.47 0.42 -1.84
N LYS A 120 -19.68 -0.29 -2.95
CA LYS A 120 -18.68 -0.47 -4.02
C LYS A 120 -18.11 0.91 -4.35
N LYS A 121 -16.82 1.11 -4.09
CA LYS A 121 -16.12 2.25 -4.71
C LYS A 121 -16.37 2.14 -6.21
N ASP A 122 -16.77 3.22 -6.85
CA ASP A 122 -16.75 3.34 -8.31
C ASP A 122 -15.29 3.20 -8.78
N THR A 123 -14.83 1.96 -8.90
CA THR A 123 -13.55 1.62 -9.47
C THR A 123 -13.78 1.32 -10.93
N LYS A 124 -13.02 2.00 -11.79
CA LYS A 124 -12.95 1.60 -13.20
C LYS A 124 -12.48 0.15 -13.23
N PHE A 125 -13.20 -0.70 -13.94
CA PHE A 125 -12.71 -2.05 -14.24
C PHE A 125 -11.33 -1.94 -14.91
N ILE A 126 -10.46 -2.89 -14.61
CA ILE A 126 -9.16 -3.01 -15.28
C ILE A 126 -9.46 -3.18 -16.77
N SER A 127 -9.09 -2.18 -17.58
CA SER A 127 -9.23 -2.28 -19.04
C SER A 127 -8.23 -3.28 -19.58
N LYS A 128 -8.62 -4.01 -20.63
CA LYS A 128 -7.65 -4.81 -21.40
C LYS A 128 -6.60 -3.86 -21.98
N ILE A 129 -5.34 -4.12 -21.68
CA ILE A 129 -4.21 -3.44 -22.31
C ILE A 129 -4.21 -3.84 -23.78
N LYS A 130 -4.11 -2.87 -24.69
CA LYS A 130 -3.93 -3.16 -26.11
C LYS A 130 -2.56 -3.82 -26.28
N GLN A 131 -2.52 -4.93 -27.01
CA GLN A 131 -1.25 -5.56 -27.34
C GLN A 131 -0.44 -4.61 -28.22
N ASP A 132 0.84 -4.43 -27.88
CA ASP A 132 1.75 -3.68 -28.73
C ASP A 132 2.05 -4.52 -29.99
N ASN A 133 1.92 -3.89 -31.16
CA ASN A 133 2.19 -4.53 -32.45
C ASN A 133 3.68 -4.61 -32.79
N VAL A 134 4.53 -3.92 -32.00
CA VAL A 134 5.97 -3.81 -32.22
C VAL A 134 6.68 -4.11 -30.90
N ILE A 135 7.67 -5.00 -30.96
CA ILE A 135 8.54 -5.29 -29.81
C ILE A 135 9.50 -4.10 -29.68
N ASN A 136 9.46 -3.43 -28.53
CA ASN A 136 10.42 -2.38 -28.21
C ASN A 136 11.71 -3.02 -27.66
N ASN A 137 12.77 -2.99 -28.48
CA ASN A 137 14.08 -3.54 -28.15
C ASN A 137 15.01 -2.51 -27.47
N ASN A 138 14.49 -1.40 -26.97
CA ASN A 138 15.26 -0.40 -26.22
C ASN A 138 15.57 -0.90 -24.81
N ILE A 139 16.33 -1.99 -24.75
CA ILE A 139 16.68 -2.73 -23.55
C ILE A 139 18.19 -2.72 -23.40
N ILE A 140 18.66 -2.37 -22.21
CA ILE A 140 20.05 -2.50 -21.78
C ILE A 140 20.06 -3.44 -20.58
N THR A 141 21.10 -4.26 -20.45
CA THR A 141 21.38 -4.99 -19.22
C THR A 141 22.59 -4.39 -18.55
N MET A 142 22.55 -4.28 -17.23
CA MET A 142 23.67 -3.81 -16.43
C MET A 142 23.87 -4.73 -15.23
N ASP A 143 25.13 -4.97 -14.88
CA ASP A 143 25.52 -5.84 -13.78
C ASP A 143 26.69 -5.22 -13.02
N LEU A 144 26.75 -5.43 -11.71
CA LEU A 144 27.76 -4.86 -10.82
C LEU A 144 28.47 -5.96 -10.06
N GLU A 145 29.79 -5.86 -9.98
CA GLU A 145 30.60 -6.68 -9.09
C GLU A 145 31.06 -5.86 -7.90
N THR A 146 30.90 -6.41 -6.71
CA THR A 146 31.25 -5.74 -5.45
C THR A 146 32.21 -6.56 -4.64
N VAL A 147 33.08 -5.88 -3.89
CA VAL A 147 33.91 -6.50 -2.87
C VAL A 147 33.62 -5.88 -1.50
N SER A 148 33.70 -6.70 -0.47
CA SER A 148 33.67 -6.27 0.92
C SER A 148 35.08 -5.93 1.39
N ASN A 149 35.25 -4.71 1.91
CA ASN A 149 36.49 -4.24 2.51
C ASN A 149 36.27 -3.88 3.98
N ILE A 150 37.30 -4.03 4.80
CA ILE A 150 37.29 -3.53 6.18
C ILE A 150 37.97 -2.15 6.18
N ILE A 151 37.22 -1.10 6.51
CA ILE A 151 37.75 0.26 6.68
C ILE A 151 37.38 0.72 8.09
N ASN A 152 38.37 1.10 8.89
CA ASN A 152 38.16 1.53 10.29
C ASN A 152 37.36 0.52 11.15
N ASN A 153 37.61 -0.79 10.96
CA ASN A 153 36.88 -1.90 11.60
C ASN A 153 35.39 -2.01 11.21
N GLU A 154 34.96 -1.31 10.17
CA GLU A 154 33.62 -1.45 9.61
C GLU A 154 33.69 -2.12 8.22
N GLU A 155 32.70 -2.95 7.94
CA GLU A 155 32.53 -3.57 6.63
C GLU A 155 31.94 -2.56 5.65
N VAL A 156 32.67 -2.27 4.58
CA VAL A 156 32.28 -1.34 3.53
C VAL A 156 32.29 -2.07 2.19
N LEU A 157 31.13 -2.11 1.55
CA LEU A 157 31.01 -2.64 0.20
C LEU A 157 31.39 -1.57 -0.84
N SER A 158 32.23 -1.97 -1.78
CA SER A 158 32.68 -1.14 -2.90
C SER A 158 32.41 -1.85 -4.21
N VAL A 159 31.88 -1.13 -5.20
CA VAL A 159 31.78 -1.63 -6.57
C VAL A 159 33.16 -1.63 -7.20
N ILE A 160 33.59 -2.79 -7.69
CA ILE A 160 34.89 -2.99 -8.35
C ILE A 160 34.77 -3.08 -9.87
N SER A 161 33.60 -3.44 -10.38
CA SER A 161 33.33 -3.48 -11.82
C SER A 161 31.85 -3.19 -12.11
N ALA A 162 31.60 -2.56 -13.25
CA ALA A 162 30.27 -2.45 -13.84
C ALA A 162 30.33 -2.92 -15.29
N CYS A 163 29.37 -3.74 -15.70
CA CYS A 163 29.21 -4.21 -17.07
C CYS A 163 27.88 -3.69 -17.62
N ILE A 164 27.88 -3.19 -18.86
CA ILE A 164 26.70 -2.73 -19.57
C ILE A 164 26.68 -3.40 -20.94
N TYR A 165 25.54 -3.95 -21.33
CA TYR A 165 25.29 -4.46 -22.67
C TYR A 165 24.03 -3.84 -23.25
N ASP A 166 24.14 -3.17 -24.39
CA ASP A 166 23.03 -2.44 -25.04
C ASP A 166 22.32 -3.23 -26.14
N GLY A 167 22.59 -4.54 -26.24
CA GLY A 167 22.13 -5.42 -27.31
C GLY A 167 23.12 -5.55 -28.47
N GLU A 168 24.12 -4.66 -28.56
CA GLU A 168 25.13 -4.68 -29.63
C GLU A 168 26.56 -4.62 -29.04
N ASN A 169 26.81 -3.65 -28.18
CA ASN A 169 28.10 -3.31 -27.60
C ASN A 169 28.14 -3.67 -26.12
N LYS A 170 29.31 -4.12 -25.67
CA LYS A 170 29.62 -4.36 -24.26
C LYS A 170 30.56 -3.28 -23.76
N TYR A 171 30.21 -2.66 -22.65
CA TYR A 171 31.01 -1.65 -21.98
C TYR A 171 31.40 -2.17 -20.60
N TYR A 172 32.68 -2.07 -20.28
CA TYR A 172 33.24 -2.54 -19.03
C TYR A 172 33.91 -1.36 -18.32
N PHE A 173 33.65 -1.24 -17.03
CA PHE A 173 34.21 -0.20 -16.17
C PHE A 173 34.87 -0.91 -15.00
N TYR A 174 36.18 -0.76 -14.83
CA TYR A 174 36.93 -1.41 -13.75
C TYR A 174 37.45 -0.38 -12.76
N LEU A 175 37.47 -0.71 -11.47
CA LEU A 175 37.92 0.21 -10.43
C LEU A 175 39.38 0.66 -10.62
N SER A 176 40.22 -0.14 -11.29
CA SER A 176 41.58 0.25 -11.66
C SER A 176 41.66 1.52 -12.51
N ASP A 177 40.59 1.85 -13.22
CA ASP A 177 40.53 2.98 -14.16
C ASP A 177 39.96 4.26 -13.52
N TYR A 178 39.57 4.19 -12.23
CA TYR A 178 38.90 5.27 -11.50
C TYR A 178 39.48 5.47 -10.10
N ASN A 179 39.35 6.69 -9.56
CA ASN A 179 39.85 6.98 -8.22
C ASN A 179 39.01 6.36 -7.10
N SER A 180 37.74 6.05 -7.37
CA SER A 180 36.80 5.51 -6.39
C SER A 180 35.69 4.70 -7.04
N SER A 181 35.01 3.87 -6.23
CA SER A 181 33.79 3.15 -6.64
C SER A 181 32.68 4.10 -7.10
N ASP A 182 32.58 5.27 -6.48
CA ASP A 182 31.61 6.30 -6.87
C ASP A 182 31.94 6.89 -8.23
N ASP A 183 33.22 7.15 -8.53
CA ASP A 183 33.66 7.65 -9.83
C ASP A 183 33.42 6.65 -10.95
N LEU A 184 33.67 5.36 -10.69
CA LEU A 184 33.36 4.26 -11.61
C LEU A 184 31.86 4.25 -11.95
N LEU A 185 31.00 4.25 -10.94
CA LEU A 185 29.55 4.24 -11.15
C LEU A 185 29.06 5.51 -11.85
N ARG A 186 29.63 6.68 -11.52
CA ARG A 186 29.32 7.93 -12.23
C ARG A 186 29.70 7.84 -13.71
N ALA A 187 30.86 7.26 -14.04
CA ALA A 187 31.28 7.07 -15.42
C ALA A 187 30.34 6.10 -16.16
N ALA A 188 30.00 4.97 -15.53
CA ALA A 188 29.07 3.98 -16.08
C ALA A 188 27.68 4.60 -16.35
N ILE A 189 27.11 5.31 -15.38
CA ILE A 189 25.81 5.98 -15.55
C ILE A 189 25.89 7.09 -16.61
N LYS A 190 26.94 7.91 -16.63
CA LYS A 190 27.10 8.95 -17.65
C LYS A 190 27.20 8.39 -19.06
N SER A 191 27.78 7.19 -19.24
CA SER A 191 27.80 6.51 -20.54
C SER A 191 26.39 6.17 -21.06
N LEU A 192 25.43 6.03 -20.16
CA LEU A 192 24.01 5.79 -20.47
C LEU A 192 23.22 7.09 -20.68
N MET A 193 23.74 8.23 -20.24
CA MET A 193 23.08 9.54 -20.32
C MET A 193 23.33 10.23 -21.68
N ILE A 194 23.14 9.50 -22.77
CA ILE A 194 23.27 10.00 -24.15
C ILE A 194 21.94 9.89 -24.89
N ASP A 195 21.76 10.72 -25.93
CA ASP A 195 20.50 10.77 -26.71
C ASP A 195 20.12 9.42 -27.33
N LYS A 196 21.12 8.58 -27.68
CA LYS A 196 20.91 7.21 -28.20
C LYS A 196 20.00 6.39 -27.28
N TYR A 197 20.15 6.55 -25.96
CA TYR A 197 19.47 5.73 -24.97
C TYR A 197 18.21 6.38 -24.39
N ASN A 198 17.67 7.41 -25.05
CA ASN A 198 16.41 7.99 -24.59
C ASN A 198 15.26 6.95 -24.62
N ASP A 199 14.51 6.90 -23.52
CA ASP A 199 13.43 5.96 -23.21
C ASP A 199 13.85 4.48 -23.16
N TYR A 200 15.15 4.20 -22.99
CA TYR A 200 15.64 2.84 -22.76
C TYR A 200 15.31 2.35 -21.34
N LYS A 201 15.08 1.03 -21.27
CA LYS A 201 14.90 0.29 -20.01
C LYS A 201 16.19 -0.47 -19.71
N ILE A 202 16.77 -0.18 -18.55
CA ILE A 202 18.00 -0.82 -18.08
C ILE A 202 17.59 -1.86 -17.04
N TYR A 203 17.83 -3.14 -17.32
CA TYR A 203 17.55 -4.21 -16.39
C TYR A 203 18.79 -4.59 -15.62
N ILE A 204 18.64 -4.60 -14.30
CA ILE A 204 19.67 -5.01 -13.35
C ILE A 204 19.09 -6.14 -12.53
N HIS A 205 19.86 -7.20 -12.32
CA HIS A 205 19.41 -8.34 -11.54
C HIS A 205 19.52 -8.04 -10.06
N ASN A 206 18.42 -8.17 -9.31
CA ASN A 206 18.41 -7.89 -7.86
C ASN A 206 18.60 -6.39 -7.50
N LEU A 207 18.17 -5.48 -8.39
CA LEU A 207 18.23 -4.03 -8.19
C LEU A 207 17.58 -3.59 -6.87
N SER A 208 16.42 -4.15 -6.50
CA SER A 208 15.64 -3.69 -5.34
C SER A 208 16.31 -3.97 -3.99
N ARG A 209 17.27 -4.91 -3.94
CA ARG A 209 17.88 -5.36 -2.68
C ARG A 209 19.35 -4.98 -2.55
N PHE A 210 20.10 -4.95 -3.64
CA PHE A 210 21.55 -4.78 -3.60
C PHE A 210 22.03 -3.63 -4.48
N ASP A 211 22.09 -3.81 -5.80
CA ASP A 211 22.69 -2.84 -6.73
C ASP A 211 22.03 -1.46 -6.68
N GLY A 212 20.72 -1.44 -6.42
CA GLY A 212 19.94 -0.21 -6.35
C GLY A 212 20.37 0.70 -5.21
N ILE A 213 20.98 0.18 -4.14
CA ILE A 213 21.49 1.00 -3.03
C ILE A 213 22.68 1.85 -3.51
N PHE A 214 23.63 1.23 -4.23
CA PHE A 214 24.77 1.93 -4.80
C PHE A 214 24.34 2.94 -5.87
N LEU A 215 23.45 2.50 -6.78
CA LEU A 215 22.97 3.35 -7.87
C LEU A 215 22.16 4.53 -7.35
N LEU A 216 21.27 4.34 -6.37
CA LEU A 216 20.44 5.42 -5.83
C LEU A 216 21.30 6.55 -5.26
N ARG A 217 22.37 6.21 -4.51
CA ARG A 217 23.32 7.20 -3.98
C ARG A 217 23.94 8.03 -5.10
N ILE A 218 24.40 7.38 -6.16
CA ILE A 218 25.06 8.07 -7.28
C ILE A 218 24.07 8.89 -8.08
N LEU A 219 22.94 8.30 -8.48
CA LEU A 219 21.90 8.95 -9.28
C LEU A 219 21.37 10.22 -8.59
N ALA A 220 21.15 10.18 -7.28
CA ALA A 220 20.72 11.34 -6.50
C ALA A 220 21.77 12.46 -6.46
N ALA A 221 23.04 12.13 -6.67
CA ALA A 221 24.17 13.06 -6.63
C ALA A 221 24.61 13.56 -8.02
N ILE A 222 23.88 13.25 -9.10
CA ILE A 222 24.16 13.79 -10.44
C ILE A 222 23.39 15.09 -10.62
N GLU A 223 24.13 16.18 -10.84
CA GLU A 223 23.55 17.51 -11.08
C GLU A 223 22.69 17.55 -12.35
N ASN A 224 21.69 18.44 -12.36
CA ASN A 224 20.77 18.65 -13.49
C ASN A 224 19.97 17.40 -13.90
N THR A 225 19.78 16.46 -12.97
CA THR A 225 18.91 15.30 -13.15
C THR A 225 17.69 15.37 -12.23
N LYS A 226 16.62 14.70 -12.64
CA LYS A 226 15.46 14.42 -11.80
C LYS A 226 15.32 12.90 -11.68
N LEU A 227 15.30 12.43 -10.44
CA LEU A 227 15.10 11.02 -10.11
C LEU A 227 13.68 10.78 -9.60
N ASP A 228 12.93 9.92 -10.29
CA ASP A 228 11.63 9.42 -9.83
C ASP A 228 11.77 7.95 -9.40
N ILE A 229 11.27 7.60 -8.23
CA ILE A 229 11.35 6.24 -7.67
C ILE A 229 9.96 5.61 -7.69
N LEU A 230 9.83 4.42 -8.28
CA LEU A 230 8.62 3.60 -8.19
C LEU A 230 8.85 2.49 -7.15
N GLN A 231 8.07 2.52 -6.07
CA GLN A 231 8.16 1.55 -4.97
C GLN A 231 6.79 0.94 -4.68
N ARG A 232 6.77 -0.31 -4.25
CA ARG A 232 5.58 -1.01 -3.76
C ARG A 232 5.96 -2.01 -2.67
N ASP A 233 5.22 -2.02 -1.56
CA ASP A 233 5.43 -2.96 -0.45
C ASP A 233 6.91 -2.98 0.01
N ASP A 234 7.47 -1.79 0.21
CA ASP A 234 8.87 -1.52 0.56
C ASP A 234 9.92 -1.97 -0.48
N LYS A 235 9.52 -2.53 -1.61
CA LYS A 235 10.43 -2.93 -2.70
C LYS A 235 10.49 -1.87 -3.78
N MET A 236 11.71 -1.47 -4.13
CA MET A 236 11.96 -0.58 -5.26
C MET A 236 11.75 -1.36 -6.56
N ILE A 237 10.78 -0.93 -7.37
CA ILE A 237 10.46 -1.57 -8.65
C ILE A 237 11.29 -0.95 -9.77
N ALA A 238 11.40 0.37 -9.78
CA ALA A 238 12.11 1.10 -10.82
C ALA A 238 12.67 2.44 -10.33
N LEU A 239 13.76 2.86 -10.96
CA LEU A 239 14.36 4.19 -10.83
C LEU A 239 14.33 4.87 -12.20
N THR A 240 13.66 6.01 -12.32
CA THR A 240 13.63 6.79 -13.57
C THR A 240 14.52 8.00 -13.42
N LEU A 241 15.59 8.07 -14.21
CA LEU A 241 16.45 9.25 -14.30
C LEU A 241 16.06 10.06 -15.53
N LYS A 242 15.75 11.34 -15.33
CA LYS A 242 15.54 12.33 -16.39
C LYS A 242 16.69 13.33 -16.36
N TYR A 243 17.32 13.56 -17.50
CA TYR A 243 18.43 14.52 -17.64
C TYR A 243 18.16 15.46 -18.81
N GLY A 244 18.22 16.76 -18.52
CA GLY A 244 17.79 17.79 -19.46
C GLY A 244 16.33 17.62 -19.89
N ASN A 245 16.02 18.08 -21.11
CA ASN A 245 14.65 18.04 -21.65
C ASN A 245 14.37 16.84 -22.56
N LYS A 246 15.35 15.97 -22.80
CA LYS A 246 15.28 14.97 -23.87
C LYS A 246 15.64 13.55 -23.48
N CYS A 247 16.43 13.33 -22.44
CA CYS A 247 16.90 11.99 -22.11
C CYS A 247 16.24 11.48 -20.83
N LYS A 248 15.58 10.33 -20.95
CA LYS A 248 14.97 9.59 -19.85
C LYS A 248 15.41 8.13 -19.94
N ILE A 249 16.03 7.62 -18.88
CA ILE A 249 16.35 6.19 -18.75
C ILE A 249 15.64 5.63 -17.51
N THR A 250 15.24 4.36 -17.58
CA THR A 250 14.55 3.71 -16.45
C THR A 250 15.25 2.42 -16.08
N PHE A 251 15.76 2.35 -14.85
CA PHE A 251 16.32 1.14 -14.28
C PHE A 251 15.20 0.29 -13.68
N HIS A 252 15.21 -1.01 -13.97
CA HIS A 252 14.22 -1.98 -13.53
C HIS A 252 14.88 -3.16 -12.84
N ASP A 253 14.24 -3.66 -11.80
CA ASP A 253 14.63 -4.94 -11.19
C ASP A 253 14.14 -6.12 -12.03
N SER A 254 15.05 -6.80 -12.70
CA SER A 254 14.71 -7.98 -13.50
C SER A 254 14.27 -9.18 -12.65
N MET A 255 14.70 -9.25 -11.37
CA MET A 255 14.35 -10.34 -10.46
C MET A 255 12.85 -10.33 -10.11
N LEU A 256 12.16 -9.19 -10.26
CA LEU A 256 10.71 -9.10 -10.08
C LEU A 256 9.93 -9.75 -11.25
N MET A 257 10.57 -9.92 -12.41
CA MET A 257 9.98 -10.56 -13.59
C MET A 257 10.47 -12.00 -13.77
N LEU A 258 11.76 -12.25 -13.46
CA LEU A 258 12.44 -13.53 -13.59
C LEU A 258 13.02 -13.93 -12.21
N PRO A 259 12.22 -14.56 -11.33
CA PRO A 259 12.54 -14.73 -9.92
C PRO A 259 13.46 -15.94 -9.64
N SER A 260 14.61 -15.99 -10.32
CA SER A 260 15.64 -17.04 -10.21
C SER A 260 17.02 -16.42 -10.37
N SER A 261 18.07 -17.12 -9.93
CA SER A 261 19.45 -16.62 -10.13
C SER A 261 19.81 -16.54 -11.62
N LEU A 262 20.79 -15.70 -11.99
CA LEU A 262 21.26 -15.63 -13.38
C LEU A 262 21.76 -16.97 -13.91
N GLU A 263 22.38 -17.79 -13.06
CA GLU A 263 22.83 -19.15 -13.41
C GLU A 263 21.65 -20.07 -13.71
N GLU A 264 20.63 -20.11 -12.82
CA GLU A 264 19.41 -20.90 -13.02
C GLU A 264 18.66 -20.49 -14.28
N LEU A 265 18.57 -19.18 -14.54
CA LEU A 265 17.93 -18.64 -15.74
C LEU A 265 18.71 -19.05 -16.99
N SER A 266 20.03 -18.93 -16.98
CA SER A 266 20.88 -19.33 -18.10
C SER A 266 20.70 -20.81 -18.43
N ASN A 267 20.70 -21.67 -17.41
CA ASN A 267 20.44 -23.11 -17.57
C ASN A 267 19.03 -23.37 -18.11
N SER A 268 18.02 -22.68 -17.59
CA SER A 268 16.61 -22.87 -18.00
C SER A 268 16.34 -22.43 -19.44
N PHE A 269 17.06 -21.41 -19.92
CA PHE A 269 16.96 -20.91 -21.29
C PHE A 269 17.97 -21.55 -22.25
N ASN A 270 18.76 -22.53 -21.79
CA ASN A 270 19.85 -23.16 -22.56
C ASN A 270 20.82 -22.13 -23.16
N ILE A 271 21.17 -21.10 -22.39
CA ILE A 271 22.16 -20.09 -22.79
C ILE A 271 23.54 -20.60 -22.39
N GLU A 272 24.44 -20.75 -23.37
CA GLU A 272 25.85 -21.07 -23.08
C GLU A 272 26.50 -19.90 -22.32
N ILE A 273 26.81 -20.12 -21.05
CA ILE A 273 27.58 -19.16 -20.26
C ILE A 273 29.06 -19.38 -20.58
N HIS A 274 29.64 -18.52 -21.41
CA HIS A 274 31.10 -18.46 -21.55
C HIS A 274 31.71 -17.72 -20.36
N LEU A 275 31.75 -18.38 -19.20
CA LEU A 275 32.62 -17.94 -18.10
C LEU A 275 34.06 -18.25 -18.51
N LYS A 276 34.83 -17.23 -18.90
CA LYS A 276 36.28 -17.38 -18.96
C LYS A 276 36.79 -17.48 -17.52
N SER A 277 37.17 -18.70 -17.13
CA SER A 277 37.99 -19.00 -15.96
C SER A 277 39.30 -18.22 -15.96
#